data_AF-I3SLG9-F1
#
_entry.id   AF-I3SLG9-F1
#
_cell.length_a   1.000
_cell.length_b   1.000
_cell.length_c   1.000
_cell.angle_alpha   90.00
_cell.angle_beta   90.00
_cell.angle_gamma   90.00
#
_symmetry.space_group_name_H-M   'P 1'
#
loop_
_entity.id
_entity.type
_entity.pdbx_description
1 polymer ?
#
loop_
_entity_poly.entity_id
_entity_poly.type
_entity_poly.pdbx_seq_one_letter_code
_entity_poly.pdbx_strand_id
1 'polypeptide(L)'
;MPLQKETEVPSYVLMGLRNETASSTKPVSLTPFGEACLRLDLTAIHEILEKTGYKDDEGIANELSFQLWTSQMQETLNLKKHGDTAFRAKDFATAIKCYTQFIDGGTMVSPTVYARRCLSYLMNGMTQEALGDAMQAQAVSPEWPTALYLQAACLFSLGMENDAQETLKDETNMEAKKNKN
;
A
#
# COMPACT_ATOMS: atom_id res chain seq x y z
N MET A 1 7.55 -71.17 -7.69
CA MET A 1 7.26 -70.11 -8.67
C MET A 1 7.07 -68.82 -7.89
N PRO A 2 7.86 -67.76 -8.13
CA PRO A 2 7.76 -66.54 -7.33
C PRO A 2 6.62 -65.65 -7.84
N LEU A 3 5.78 -65.14 -6.94
CA LEU A 3 4.76 -64.13 -7.22
C LEU A 3 5.45 -62.79 -7.50
N GLN A 4 5.18 -62.20 -8.67
CA GLN A 4 5.60 -60.86 -9.02
C GLN A 4 4.83 -59.85 -8.13
N LYS A 5 5.57 -59.03 -7.39
CA LYS A 5 5.04 -57.84 -6.71
C LYS A 5 4.67 -56.82 -7.77
N GLU A 6 3.38 -56.51 -7.89
CA GLU A 6 2.92 -55.35 -8.64
C GLU A 6 3.48 -54.09 -7.97
N THR A 7 4.28 -53.33 -8.73
CA THR A 7 4.72 -52.00 -8.34
C THR A 7 3.53 -51.06 -8.42
N GLU A 8 2.98 -50.74 -7.25
CA GLU A 8 1.93 -49.76 -7.07
C GLU A 8 2.46 -48.37 -7.47
N VAL A 9 2.10 -47.92 -8.66
CA VAL A 9 2.47 -46.58 -9.15
C VAL A 9 1.55 -45.57 -8.45
N PRO A 10 2.10 -44.62 -7.68
CA PRO A 10 1.30 -43.63 -6.98
C PRO A 10 0.36 -42.87 -7.93
N SER A 11 -0.89 -42.68 -7.51
CA SER A 11 -1.97 -42.11 -8.32
C SER A 11 -1.69 -40.72 -8.90
N TYR A 12 -0.81 -39.93 -8.27
CA TYR A 12 -0.40 -38.62 -8.75
C TYR A 12 0.36 -38.67 -10.09
N VAL A 13 1.03 -39.79 -10.39
CA VAL A 13 1.75 -40.00 -11.67
C VAL A 13 0.75 -40.27 -12.80
N LEU A 14 -0.34 -40.99 -12.52
CA LEU A 14 -1.38 -41.32 -13.50
C LEU A 14 -2.27 -40.12 -13.87
N MET A 15 -2.38 -39.13 -12.97
CA MET A 15 -3.23 -37.95 -13.20
C MET A 15 -2.52 -36.79 -13.93
N GLY A 16 -1.23 -36.95 -14.28
CA GLY A 16 -0.46 -35.90 -14.98
C GLY A 16 -0.26 -34.61 -14.17
N LEU A 17 -0.57 -34.63 -12.87
CA LEU A 17 -0.46 -33.48 -11.98
C LEU A 17 0.97 -33.43 -11.44
N ARG A 18 1.72 -32.41 -11.86
CA ARG A 18 3.01 -32.07 -11.25
C ARG A 18 2.75 -31.71 -9.79
N ASN A 19 3.48 -32.32 -8.88
CA ASN A 19 3.61 -31.85 -7.49
C ASN A 19 4.03 -30.37 -7.53
N GLU A 20 3.10 -29.46 -7.27
CA GLU A 20 3.39 -28.07 -6.91
C GLU A 20 3.84 -28.01 -5.45
N THR A 21 4.85 -28.78 -5.08
CA THR A 21 5.70 -28.49 -3.92
C THR A 21 6.92 -27.73 -4.44
N ALA A 22 6.65 -26.53 -4.93
CA ALA A 22 7.65 -25.50 -5.07
C ALA A 22 6.87 -24.21 -4.87
N SER A 23 7.06 -23.58 -3.71
CA SER A 23 6.88 -22.15 -3.56
C SER A 23 7.50 -21.51 -4.80
N SER A 24 6.64 -21.10 -5.72
CA SER A 24 7.03 -20.51 -6.98
C SER A 24 7.45 -19.09 -6.64
N THR A 25 8.66 -18.94 -6.11
CA THR A 25 9.40 -17.69 -6.13
C THR A 25 9.77 -17.40 -7.58
N LYS A 26 8.75 -17.10 -8.40
CA LYS A 26 8.98 -16.19 -9.51
C LYS A 26 9.38 -14.88 -8.84
N PRO A 27 10.53 -14.28 -9.21
CA PRO A 27 10.82 -12.92 -8.75
C PRO A 27 9.72 -12.05 -9.35
N VAL A 28 8.72 -11.74 -8.54
CA VAL A 28 7.73 -10.74 -8.85
C VAL A 28 8.55 -9.49 -9.10
N SER A 29 8.53 -8.97 -10.33
CA SER A 29 9.16 -7.70 -10.65
C SER A 29 8.32 -6.61 -9.99
N LEU A 30 8.51 -6.44 -8.69
CA LEU A 30 7.84 -5.42 -7.90
C LEU A 30 8.26 -4.05 -8.42
N THR A 31 7.36 -3.09 -8.32
CA THR A 31 7.72 -1.69 -8.53
C THR A 31 8.78 -1.28 -7.51
N PRO A 32 9.60 -0.23 -7.78
CA PRO A 32 10.56 0.27 -6.81
C PRO A 32 9.92 0.59 -5.44
N PHE A 33 8.66 1.04 -5.45
CA PHE A 33 7.89 1.27 -4.23
C PHE A 33 7.52 -0.02 -3.51
N GLY A 34 7.04 -1.03 -4.23
CA GLY A 34 6.72 -2.33 -3.66
C GLY A 34 7.94 -3.04 -3.08
N GLU A 35 9.10 -2.91 -3.72
CA GLU A 35 10.36 -3.46 -3.22
C GLU A 35 10.81 -2.74 -1.93
N ALA A 36 10.65 -1.41 -1.87
CA ALA A 36 10.92 -0.63 -0.66
C ALA A 36 10.00 -1.05 0.50
N CYS A 37 8.70 -1.26 0.24
CA CYS A 37 7.74 -1.75 1.22
C CYS A 37 8.07 -3.16 1.72
N LEU A 38 8.47 -4.07 0.82
CA LEU A 38 8.87 -5.42 1.17
C LEU A 38 10.11 -5.44 2.08
N ARG A 39 11.08 -4.56 1.83
CA ARG A 39 12.28 -4.42 2.66
C ARG A 39 12.05 -3.61 3.94
N LEU A 40 10.86 -3.03 4.11
CA LEU A 40 10.57 -2.05 5.14
C LEU A 40 11.57 -0.87 5.13
N ASP A 41 12.03 -0.47 3.94
CA ASP A 41 12.91 0.68 3.78
C ASP A 41 12.09 1.97 3.81
N LEU A 42 11.78 2.42 5.03
CA LEU A 42 10.95 3.60 5.25
C LEU A 42 11.55 4.87 4.63
N THR A 43 12.88 4.93 4.43
CA THR A 43 13.54 6.07 3.78
C THR A 43 13.26 6.07 2.29
N ALA A 44 13.40 4.92 1.61
CA ALA A 44 13.06 4.81 0.20
C ALA A 44 11.56 5.06 -0.05
N ILE A 45 10.68 4.55 0.82
CA ILE A 45 9.23 4.81 0.74
C ILE A 45 8.97 6.33 0.84
N HIS A 46 9.62 7.03 1.77
CA HIS A 46 9.50 8.48 1.95
C HIS A 46 9.88 9.24 0.69
N GLU A 47 11.05 8.96 0.11
CA GLU A 47 11.54 9.63 -1.09
C GLU A 47 10.62 9.39 -2.30
N ILE A 48 10.08 8.18 -2.44
CA ILE A 48 9.16 7.86 -3.53
C ILE A 48 7.82 8.60 -3.33
N LEU A 49 7.24 8.62 -2.13
CA LEU A 49 5.99 9.36 -1.85
C LEU A 49 6.16 10.87 -2.02
N GLU A 50 7.34 11.42 -1.71
CA GLU A 50 7.64 12.81 -2.00
C GLU A 50 7.66 13.06 -3.51
N LYS A 51 8.43 12.24 -4.24
CA LYS A 51 8.66 12.40 -5.69
C LYS A 51 7.39 12.16 -6.52
N THR A 52 6.57 11.20 -6.15
CA THR A 52 5.29 10.93 -6.82
C THR A 52 4.31 12.08 -6.60
N GLY A 53 4.38 12.76 -5.45
CA GLY A 53 3.53 13.90 -5.17
C GLY A 53 2.07 13.48 -4.99
N TYR A 54 1.16 14.15 -5.70
CA TYR A 54 -0.29 13.93 -5.68
C TYR A 54 -0.83 13.36 -7.00
N LYS A 55 0.03 12.77 -7.84
CA LYS A 55 -0.38 12.21 -9.14
C LYS A 55 -1.48 11.16 -9.00
N ASP A 56 -1.48 10.44 -7.89
CA ASP A 56 -2.45 9.38 -7.60
C ASP A 56 -3.79 9.90 -7.06
N ASP A 57 -3.92 11.21 -6.84
CA ASP A 57 -5.18 11.88 -6.51
C ASP A 57 -5.89 12.43 -7.78
N GLU A 58 -5.28 12.29 -8.97
CA GLU A 58 -5.82 12.75 -10.26
C GLU A 58 -7.08 11.95 -10.62
N GLY A 59 -8.26 12.58 -10.48
CA GLY A 59 -9.58 11.95 -10.64
C GLY A 59 -10.51 12.17 -9.44
N ILE A 60 -9.96 12.30 -8.23
CA ILE A 60 -10.71 12.69 -7.02
C ILE A 60 -10.89 14.21 -6.96
N ALA A 61 -9.91 14.96 -7.48
CA ALA A 61 -9.89 16.42 -7.46
C ALA A 61 -10.66 17.11 -8.60
N ASN A 62 -11.30 16.37 -9.52
CA ASN A 62 -11.75 16.94 -10.80
C ASN A 62 -13.03 17.78 -10.76
N GLU A 63 -13.57 18.10 -9.58
CA GLU A 63 -14.76 18.95 -9.44
C GLU A 63 -14.61 19.96 -8.28
N LEU A 64 -13.52 20.73 -8.27
CA LEU A 64 -13.45 21.92 -7.42
C LEU A 64 -14.21 23.06 -8.11
N SER A 65 -15.53 23.08 -7.96
CA SER A 65 -16.38 24.15 -8.50
C SER A 65 -16.10 25.50 -7.83
N PHE A 66 -16.46 26.61 -8.48
CA PHE A 66 -16.29 27.99 -7.97
C PHE A 66 -16.92 28.21 -6.58
N GLN A 67 -17.88 27.35 -6.18
CA GLN A 67 -18.52 27.33 -4.86
C GLN A 67 -17.58 26.85 -3.73
N LEU A 68 -16.46 26.22 -4.08
CA LEU A 68 -15.57 25.56 -3.13
C LEU A 68 -14.47 26.48 -2.56
N TRP A 69 -14.36 27.73 -3.02
CA TRP A 69 -13.39 28.69 -2.47
C TRP A 69 -13.93 29.38 -1.20
N THR A 70 -14.18 28.61 -0.14
CA THR A 70 -14.56 29.16 1.18
C THR A 70 -13.33 29.31 2.09
N SER A 71 -13.43 30.13 3.14
CA SER A 71 -12.36 30.28 4.16
C SER A 71 -11.94 28.93 4.75
N GLN A 72 -12.93 28.06 5.02
CA GLN A 72 -12.69 26.72 5.55
C GLN A 72 -11.88 25.85 4.59
N MET A 73 -12.16 25.93 3.29
CA MET A 73 -11.43 25.22 2.25
C MET A 73 -9.97 25.69 2.14
N GLN A 74 -9.76 27.01 2.22
CA GLN A 74 -8.41 27.57 2.22
C GLN A 74 -7.62 27.10 3.45
N GLU A 75 -8.24 27.03 4.62
CA GLU A 75 -7.63 26.49 5.84
C GLU A 75 -7.26 25.01 5.69
N THR A 76 -8.18 24.18 5.17
CA THR A 76 -7.93 22.76 4.89
C THR A 76 -6.74 22.61 3.93
N LEU A 77 -6.68 23.37 2.83
CA LEU A 77 -5.53 23.34 1.92
C LEU A 77 -4.23 23.83 2.57
N ASN A 78 -4.30 24.78 3.50
CA ASN A 78 -3.13 25.25 4.25
C ASN A 78 -2.60 24.18 5.22
N LEU A 79 -3.48 23.41 5.85
CA LEU A 79 -3.11 22.26 6.70
C LEU A 79 -2.39 21.19 5.88
N LYS A 80 -2.92 20.85 4.70
CA LYS A 80 -2.27 19.94 3.75
C LYS A 80 -0.85 20.41 3.42
N LYS A 81 -0.70 21.68 3.02
CA LYS A 81 0.61 22.29 2.67
C LYS A 81 1.60 22.30 3.84
N HIS A 82 1.12 22.57 5.05
CA HIS A 82 1.96 22.49 6.26
C HIS A 82 2.41 21.05 6.53
N GLY A 83 1.48 20.10 6.45
CA GLY A 83 1.78 18.67 6.55
C GLY A 83 2.84 18.23 5.54
N ASP A 84 2.71 18.66 4.28
CA ASP A 84 3.69 18.34 3.23
C ASP A 84 5.07 18.95 3.47
N THR A 85 5.11 20.14 4.07
CA THR A 85 6.37 20.79 4.42
C THR A 85 7.05 20.06 5.57
N ALA A 86 6.29 19.69 6.60
CA ALA A 86 6.80 18.89 7.72
C ALA A 86 7.24 17.49 7.27
N PHE A 87 6.45 16.84 6.41
CA PHE A 87 6.76 15.53 5.84
C PHE A 87 8.09 15.55 5.06
N ARG A 88 8.30 16.57 4.21
CA ARG A 88 9.58 16.74 3.49
C ARG A 88 10.75 17.03 4.42
N ALA A 89 10.52 17.79 5.49
CA ALA A 89 11.51 18.04 6.53
C ALA A 89 11.78 16.83 7.44
N LYS A 90 11.09 15.70 7.23
CA LYS A 90 11.11 14.49 8.08
C LYS A 90 10.68 14.78 9.53
N ASP A 91 9.94 15.87 9.76
CA ASP A 91 9.24 16.14 11.00
C ASP A 91 7.89 15.41 11.00
N PHE A 92 7.95 14.10 11.23
CA PHE A 92 6.79 13.22 11.14
C PHE A 92 5.75 13.51 12.21
N ALA A 93 6.14 14.00 13.39
CA ALA A 93 5.20 14.38 14.44
C ALA A 93 4.32 15.56 14.01
N THR A 94 4.92 16.61 13.45
CA THR A 94 4.17 17.75 12.90
C THR A 94 3.36 17.34 11.69
N ALA A 95 3.91 16.51 10.79
CA ALA A 95 3.19 15.99 9.62
C ALA A 95 1.91 15.26 10.04
N ILE A 96 1.98 14.35 11.02
CA ILE A 96 0.81 13.65 11.58
C ILE A 96 -0.24 14.65 12.05
N LYS A 97 0.16 15.63 12.87
CA LYS A 97 -0.79 16.62 13.41
C LYS A 97 -1.52 17.38 12.31
N CYS A 98 -0.78 17.89 11.32
CA CYS A 98 -1.35 18.65 10.22
C CYS A 98 -2.26 17.78 9.33
N TYR A 99 -1.86 16.56 9.00
CA TYR A 99 -2.68 15.65 8.20
C TYR A 99 -3.92 15.18 8.96
N THR A 100 -3.84 14.97 10.26
CA THR A 100 -5.02 14.69 11.09
C THR A 100 -6.02 15.83 11.07
N GLN A 101 -5.56 17.06 11.27
CA GLN A 101 -6.45 18.23 11.17
C GLN A 101 -7.06 18.39 9.77
N PHE A 102 -6.31 18.09 8.71
CA PHE A 102 -6.83 18.07 7.34
C PHE A 102 -7.96 17.04 7.17
N ILE A 103 -7.75 15.82 7.66
CA ILE A 103 -8.72 14.72 7.55
C ILE A 103 -9.96 15.00 8.40
N ASP A 104 -9.77 15.42 9.66
CA ASP A 104 -10.86 15.75 10.59
C ASP A 104 -11.72 16.92 10.09
N GLY A 105 -11.11 17.85 9.35
CA GLY A 105 -11.83 18.94 8.71
C GLY A 105 -12.84 18.47 7.66
N GLY A 106 -12.73 17.24 7.15
CA GLY A 106 -13.73 16.55 6.33
C GLY A 106 -14.07 17.22 4.99
N THR A 107 -13.39 18.30 4.64
CA THR A 107 -13.73 19.13 3.48
C THR A 107 -13.20 18.53 2.19
N MET A 108 -12.11 17.76 2.27
CA MET A 108 -11.48 17.07 1.14
C MET A 108 -10.98 15.71 1.60
N VAL A 109 -11.02 14.75 0.67
CA VAL A 109 -10.46 13.40 0.86
C VAL A 109 -9.29 13.24 -0.09
N SER A 110 -8.16 12.76 0.41
CA SER A 110 -6.93 12.56 -0.36
C SER A 110 -6.26 11.25 0.05
N PRO A 111 -6.20 10.24 -0.84
CA PRO A 111 -5.52 8.98 -0.53
C PRO A 111 -4.02 9.20 -0.30
N THR A 112 -3.40 10.16 -1.00
CA THR A 112 -2.00 10.56 -0.74
C THR A 112 -1.79 11.08 0.68
N VAL A 113 -2.72 11.87 1.24
CA VAL A 113 -2.59 12.34 2.63
C VAL A 113 -2.63 11.18 3.62
N TYR A 114 -3.53 10.21 3.43
CA TYR A 114 -3.53 8.98 4.23
C TYR A 114 -2.21 8.20 4.09
N ALA A 115 -1.70 8.03 2.87
CA ALA A 115 -0.42 7.34 2.65
C ALA A 115 0.77 8.03 3.33
N ARG A 116 0.85 9.37 3.28
CA ARG A 116 1.92 10.13 3.94
C ARG A 116 1.81 10.10 5.45
N ARG A 117 0.58 10.17 6.00
CA ARG A 117 0.35 10.04 7.44
C ARG A 117 0.63 8.62 7.93
N CYS A 118 0.26 7.59 7.17
CA CYS A 118 0.64 6.19 7.40
C CYS A 118 2.16 6.04 7.55
N LEU A 119 2.95 6.53 6.59
CA LEU A 119 4.41 6.46 6.70
C LEU A 119 4.93 7.27 7.90
N SER A 120 4.34 8.42 8.19
CA SER A 120 4.73 9.23 9.35
C SER A 120 4.48 8.49 10.67
N TYR A 121 3.38 7.73 10.76
CA TYR A 121 3.10 6.85 11.89
C TYR A 121 4.12 5.71 11.99
N LEU A 122 4.47 5.05 10.87
CA LEU A 122 5.53 4.02 10.86
C LEU A 122 6.87 4.57 11.36
N MET A 123 7.26 5.76 10.91
CA MET A 123 8.49 6.43 11.35
C MET A 123 8.51 6.76 12.84
N ASN A 124 7.33 6.92 13.45
CA ASN A 124 7.16 7.16 14.88
C ASN A 124 6.84 5.89 15.68
N GLY A 125 6.88 4.69 15.06
CA GLY A 125 6.58 3.42 15.72
C GLY A 125 5.10 3.17 16.02
N MET A 126 4.20 3.93 15.41
CA MET A 126 2.73 3.85 15.59
C MET A 126 2.10 2.95 14.51
N THR A 127 2.52 1.69 14.46
CA THR A 127 2.21 0.79 13.34
C THR A 127 0.72 0.44 13.21
N GLN A 128 -0.03 0.41 14.32
CA GLN A 128 -1.47 0.12 14.29
C GLN A 128 -2.26 1.24 13.61
N GLU A 129 -1.92 2.48 13.95
CA GLU A 129 -2.48 3.68 13.34
C GLU A 129 -2.10 3.77 11.85
N ALA A 130 -0.86 3.40 11.53
CA ALA A 130 -0.39 3.33 10.15
C ALA A 130 -1.20 2.33 9.30
N LEU A 131 -1.51 1.16 9.85
CA LEU A 131 -2.34 0.16 9.16
C LEU A 131 -3.75 0.71 8.90
N GLY A 132 -4.33 1.41 9.88
CA GLY A 132 -5.61 2.10 9.72
C GLY A 132 -5.60 3.10 8.55
N ASP A 133 -4.56 3.92 8.44
CA ASP A 133 -4.40 4.86 7.33
C ASP A 133 -4.22 4.16 5.97
N ALA A 134 -3.47 3.06 5.94
CA ALA A 134 -3.28 2.29 4.70
C ALA A 134 -4.60 1.64 4.22
N MET A 135 -5.47 1.22 5.15
CA MET A 135 -6.82 0.74 4.85
C MET A 135 -7.74 1.87 4.36
N GLN A 136 -7.68 3.05 4.98
CA GLN A 136 -8.44 4.22 4.51
C GLN A 136 -8.00 4.66 3.12
N ALA A 137 -6.69 4.69 2.84
CA ALA A 137 -6.17 5.00 1.51
C ALA A 137 -6.73 4.06 0.42
N GLN A 138 -6.80 2.76 0.72
CA GLN A 138 -7.40 1.77 -0.20
C GLN A 138 -8.91 1.96 -0.34
N ALA A 139 -9.62 2.28 0.74
CA ALA A 139 -11.07 2.54 0.68
C ALA A 139 -11.39 3.76 -0.21
N VAL A 140 -10.54 4.79 -0.16
CA VAL A 140 -10.66 5.99 -0.98
C VAL A 140 -10.29 5.73 -2.44
N SER A 141 -9.25 4.93 -2.69
CA SER A 141 -8.80 4.57 -4.04
C SER A 141 -8.54 3.05 -4.14
N PRO A 142 -9.57 2.24 -4.43
CA PRO A 142 -9.46 0.78 -4.45
C PRO A 142 -8.49 0.22 -5.49
N GLU A 143 -8.24 0.98 -6.56
CA GLU A 143 -7.34 0.60 -7.65
C GLU A 143 -5.92 1.13 -7.47
N TRP A 144 -5.59 1.72 -6.31
CA TRP A 144 -4.30 2.34 -6.06
C TRP A 144 -3.30 1.36 -5.40
N PRO A 145 -2.28 0.89 -6.12
CA PRO A 145 -1.38 -0.15 -5.60
C PRO A 145 -0.57 0.29 -4.39
N THR A 146 -0.23 1.58 -4.31
CA THR A 146 0.53 2.16 -3.20
C THR A 146 -0.14 1.91 -1.85
N ALA A 147 -1.48 1.93 -1.78
CA ALA A 147 -2.21 1.65 -0.54
C ALA A 147 -2.00 0.21 -0.07
N LEU A 148 -2.08 -0.76 -0.98
CA LEU A 148 -1.83 -2.18 -0.69
C LEU A 148 -0.38 -2.43 -0.26
N TYR A 149 0.58 -1.79 -0.93
CA TYR A 149 2.00 -1.88 -0.54
C TYR A 149 2.25 -1.32 0.86
N LEU A 150 1.62 -0.21 1.22
CA LEU A 150 1.70 0.36 2.57
C LEU A 150 1.04 -0.54 3.62
N GLN A 151 -0.09 -1.19 3.30
CA GLN A 151 -0.70 -2.19 4.18
C GLN A 151 0.26 -3.35 4.44
N ALA A 152 0.89 -3.88 3.39
CA ALA A 152 1.89 -4.93 3.52
C ALA A 152 3.08 -4.47 4.40
N ALA A 153 3.59 -3.25 4.20
CA ALA A 153 4.65 -2.69 5.05
C ALA A 153 4.23 -2.59 6.53
N CYS A 154 2.99 -2.17 6.81
CA CYS A 154 2.46 -2.14 8.17
C CYS A 154 2.37 -3.56 8.78
N LEU A 155 1.84 -4.53 8.02
CA LEU A 155 1.72 -5.92 8.45
C LEU A 155 3.09 -6.57 8.71
N PHE A 156 4.09 -6.30 7.88
CA PHE A 156 5.48 -6.72 8.14
C PHE A 156 6.02 -6.10 9.43
N SER A 157 5.79 -4.81 9.65
CA SER A 157 6.19 -4.14 10.90
C SER A 157 5.47 -4.69 12.14
N LEU A 158 4.30 -5.33 11.99
CA LEU A 158 3.57 -6.02 13.06
C LEU A 158 3.98 -7.49 13.25
N GLY A 159 4.88 -8.02 12.41
CA GLY A 159 5.25 -9.44 12.41
C GLY A 159 4.19 -10.35 11.80
N MET A 160 3.20 -9.81 11.08
CA MET A 160 2.12 -10.54 10.41
C MET A 160 2.53 -10.87 8.96
N GLU A 161 3.61 -11.62 8.80
CA GLU A 161 4.24 -11.86 7.48
C GLU A 161 3.33 -12.60 6.50
N ASN A 162 2.51 -13.55 6.98
CA ASN A 162 1.59 -14.30 6.13
C ASN A 162 0.56 -13.37 5.48
N ASP A 163 -0.07 -12.52 6.28
CA ASP A 163 -1.10 -11.57 5.84
C ASP A 163 -0.50 -10.52 4.90
N ALA A 164 0.74 -10.08 5.17
CA ALA A 164 1.48 -9.18 4.28
C ALA A 164 1.74 -9.82 2.91
N GLN A 165 2.12 -11.10 2.87
CA GLN A 165 2.32 -11.83 1.62
C GLN A 165 1.01 -12.04 0.84
N GLU A 166 -0.12 -12.28 1.52
CA GLU A 166 -1.43 -12.34 0.88
C GLU A 166 -1.80 -10.99 0.25
N THR A 167 -1.63 -9.90 0.99
CA THR A 167 -1.87 -8.53 0.50
C THR A 167 -1.05 -8.22 -0.76
N LEU A 168 0.22 -8.64 -0.80
CA LEU A 168 1.09 -8.46 -1.97
C LEU A 168 0.66 -9.35 -3.16
N LYS A 169 0.19 -10.57 -2.92
CA LYS A 169 -0.32 -11.43 -3.99
C LYS A 169 -1.57 -10.82 -4.63
N ASP A 170 -2.46 -10.26 -3.83
CA ASP A 170 -3.66 -9.58 -4.31
C ASP A 170 -3.31 -8.38 -5.19
N GLU A 171 -2.31 -7.59 -4.81
CA GLU A 171 -1.80 -6.49 -5.63
C GLU A 171 -1.27 -6.97 -6.99
N THR A 172 -0.43 -8.01 -7.01
CA THR A 172 0.15 -8.50 -8.27
C THR A 172 -0.91 -9.05 -9.23
N ASN A 173 -1.99 -9.62 -8.69
CA ASN A 173 -3.14 -10.10 -9.47
C ASN A 173 -3.97 -8.94 -10.04
N MET A 174 -4.06 -7.81 -9.33
CA MET A 174 -4.75 -6.60 -9.81
C MET A 174 -3.94 -5.92 -10.91
N GLU A 175 -2.62 -5.75 -10.73
CA GLU A 175 -1.70 -5.20 -11.74
C GLU A 175 -1.68 -6.05 -13.02
N ALA A 176 -1.68 -7.39 -12.89
CA ALA A 176 -1.70 -8.30 -14.04
C ALA A 176 -3.01 -8.23 -14.87
N LYS A 177 -4.14 -7.87 -14.24
CA LYS A 177 -5.41 -7.62 -14.94
C LYS A 177 -5.39 -6.29 -15.69
N LYS A 178 -4.74 -5.28 -15.12
CA LYS A 178 -4.63 -3.93 -15.72
C LYS A 178 -3.79 -3.93 -17.00
N ASN A 179 -2.72 -4.71 -17.06
CA ASN A 179 -1.84 -4.82 -18.25
C ASN A 179 -2.42 -5.65 -19.41
N LYS A 180 -3.63 -6.23 -19.27
CA LYS A 180 -4.29 -7.03 -20.31
C LYS A 180 -5.40 -6.30 -21.07
N ASN A 181 -5.74 -5.08 -20.66
CA ASN A 181 -6.75 -4.23 -21.29
C ASN A 181 -6.09 -3.04 -21.99
#